data_AF-A0A2G9R670-F1
#
_entry.id   AF-A0A2G9R670-F1
#
_cell.length_a   1.000
_cell.length_b   1.000
_cell.length_c   1.000
_cell.angle_alpha   90.00
_cell.angle_beta   90.00
_cell.angle_gamma   90.00
#
_symmetry.space_group_name_H-M   'P 1'
#
loop_
_entity.id
_entity.type
_entity.pdbx_description
1 polymer ?
#
loop_
_entity_poly.entity_id
_entity_poly.type
_entity_poly.pdbx_seq_one_letter_code
_entity_poly.pdbx_strand_id
1 'polypeptide(L)'
;MTVSCQATASNETVVHWKQDGNIIANGPVLNLDFVDYSAAGLYTCVVDLPNVIGMTTSKDISIAVQGSPQASVTSQVMEVQDGDTVTTNCTVFGYPQPQVTWYINDTEVTSQAVLHYIKDNELKSELTLIVYKNVFNQSLKCVALNRFNISTAYIQLLEKSMTTPFSVTSSGMYWAAREICMVQSKI
;
A
#
# COMPACT_ATOMS: atom_id res chain seq x y z
N MET A 1 -5.78 -17.37 15.28
CA MET A 1 -6.35 -18.39 14.37
C MET A 1 -5.43 -19.59 14.34
N THR A 2 -5.94 -20.80 14.08
CA THR A 2 -5.11 -22.02 13.96
C THR A 2 -5.38 -22.72 12.64
N VAL A 3 -4.33 -23.27 12.01
CA VAL A 3 -4.42 -24.07 10.79
C VAL A 3 -3.69 -25.38 11.01
N SER A 4 -4.35 -26.50 10.73
CA SER A 4 -3.77 -27.84 10.88
C SER A 4 -3.35 -28.43 9.53
N CYS A 5 -2.26 -29.18 9.55
CA CYS A 5 -1.79 -29.98 8.42
C CYS A 5 -1.30 -31.34 8.91
N GLN A 6 -1.72 -32.38 8.22
CA GLN A 6 -1.38 -33.78 8.50
C GLN A 6 -1.29 -34.53 7.18
N ALA A 7 -0.45 -35.57 7.13
CA ALA A 7 -0.39 -36.52 6.04
C ALA A 7 -0.36 -37.95 6.59
N THR A 8 -0.90 -38.89 5.82
CA THR A 8 -0.85 -40.32 6.16
C THR A 8 0.48 -40.90 5.71
N ALA A 9 1.23 -41.51 6.62
CA ALA A 9 2.50 -42.18 6.33
C ALA A 9 2.62 -43.50 7.11
N SER A 10 3.59 -44.32 6.72
CA SER A 10 3.90 -45.62 7.35
C SER A 10 4.75 -45.51 8.62
N ASN A 11 5.21 -44.31 8.99
CA ASN A 11 6.04 -44.03 10.15
C ASN A 11 5.81 -42.58 10.62
N GLU A 12 6.41 -42.17 11.73
CA GLU A 12 6.34 -40.79 12.24
C GLU A 12 6.81 -39.77 11.20
N THR A 13 6.08 -38.67 11.08
CA THR A 13 6.34 -37.58 10.12
C THR A 13 6.80 -36.32 10.85
N VAL A 14 7.68 -35.56 10.19
CA VAL A 14 8.03 -34.20 10.62
C VAL A 14 7.21 -33.24 9.78
N VAL A 15 6.49 -32.33 10.42
CA VAL A 15 5.72 -31.28 9.75
C VAL A 15 6.37 -29.93 10.03
N HIS A 16 6.55 -29.11 8.98
CA HIS A 16 6.92 -27.71 9.14
C HIS A 16 6.16 -26.82 8.15
N TRP A 17 5.95 -25.57 8.55
CA TRP A 17 5.22 -24.57 7.80
C TRP A 17 6.18 -23.58 7.17
N LYS A 18 5.95 -23.26 5.90
CA LYS A 18 6.69 -22.24 5.17
C LYS A 18 5.79 -21.08 4.73
N GLN A 19 6.36 -19.89 4.75
CA GLN A 19 5.82 -18.67 4.13
C GLN A 19 6.99 -17.98 3.42
N ASP A 20 6.78 -17.56 2.16
CA ASP A 20 7.83 -16.99 1.30
C ASP A 20 9.12 -17.83 1.23
N GLY A 21 8.97 -19.16 1.27
CA GLY A 21 10.05 -20.15 1.27
C GLY A 21 10.72 -20.40 2.63
N ASN A 22 10.55 -19.50 3.61
CA ASN A 22 11.15 -19.59 4.94
C ASN A 22 10.32 -20.44 5.89
N ILE A 23 10.96 -21.23 6.76
CA ILE A 23 10.24 -22.01 7.79
C ILE A 23 9.79 -21.06 8.91
N ILE A 24 8.48 -20.99 9.16
CA ILE A 24 7.87 -20.11 10.17
C ILE A 24 7.40 -20.85 11.44
N ALA A 25 7.09 -22.14 11.33
CA ALA A 25 6.64 -22.96 12.46
C ALA A 25 6.96 -24.44 12.25
N ASN A 26 7.09 -25.19 13.34
CA ASN A 26 7.28 -26.64 13.34
C ASN A 26 6.09 -27.32 14.04
N GLY A 27 5.73 -28.50 13.56
CA GLY A 27 4.59 -29.29 14.06
C GLY A 27 3.32 -29.17 13.20
N PRO A 28 2.30 -30.00 13.50
CA PRO A 28 1.11 -30.16 12.67
C PRO A 28 0.11 -28.99 12.74
N VAL A 29 0.35 -27.99 13.59
CA VAL A 29 -0.55 -26.83 13.79
C VAL A 29 0.27 -25.54 13.70
N LEU A 30 -0.15 -24.66 12.80
CA LEU A 30 0.30 -23.27 12.73
C LEU A 30 -0.66 -22.39 13.55
N ASN A 31 -0.11 -21.67 14.53
CA ASN A 31 -0.82 -20.64 15.28
C ASN A 31 -0.52 -19.28 14.67
N LEU A 32 -1.56 -18.54 14.31
CA LEU A 32 -1.50 -17.14 13.88
C LEU A 32 -2.11 -16.27 14.99
N ASP A 33 -1.26 -15.69 15.82
CA ASP A 33 -1.68 -14.95 17.02
C ASP A 33 -2.33 -13.61 16.65
N PHE A 34 -1.73 -12.88 15.70
CA PHE A 34 -2.27 -11.65 15.15
C PHE A 34 -2.86 -11.94 13.77
N VAL A 35 -4.17 -11.67 13.60
CA VAL A 35 -4.92 -11.95 12.37
C VAL A 35 -5.37 -10.62 11.76
N ASP A 36 -4.42 -9.93 11.14
CA ASP A 36 -4.65 -8.74 10.31
C ASP A 36 -4.41 -9.07 8.82
N TYR A 37 -4.45 -8.07 7.94
CA TYR A 37 -4.27 -8.31 6.51
C TYR A 37 -2.87 -8.77 6.09
N SER A 38 -1.84 -8.64 6.95
CA SER A 38 -0.50 -9.18 6.71
C SER A 38 -0.38 -10.68 7.04
N ALA A 39 -1.31 -11.22 7.84
CA ALA A 39 -1.43 -12.66 8.07
C ALA A 39 -2.18 -13.39 6.93
N ALA A 40 -2.67 -12.67 5.93
CA ALA A 40 -3.19 -13.25 4.70
C ALA A 40 -2.05 -13.52 3.71
N GLY A 41 -2.11 -14.63 2.98
CA GLY A 41 -1.06 -15.02 2.04
C GLY A 41 -1.06 -16.51 1.70
N LEU A 42 0.01 -16.95 1.04
CA LEU A 42 0.23 -18.36 0.70
C LEU A 42 1.14 -19.02 1.75
N TYR A 43 0.63 -20.06 2.38
CA TYR A 43 1.35 -20.87 3.36
C TYR A 43 1.54 -22.28 2.81
N THR A 44 2.77 -22.76 2.76
CA THR A 44 3.08 -24.12 2.32
C THR A 44 3.28 -24.99 3.56
N CYS A 45 2.38 -25.93 3.80
CA CYS A 45 2.68 -27.04 4.70
C CYS A 45 3.62 -28.01 3.99
N VAL A 46 4.69 -28.43 4.67
CA VAL A 46 5.61 -29.46 4.22
C VAL A 46 5.63 -30.59 5.24
N VAL A 47 5.60 -31.82 4.76
CA VAL A 47 5.66 -33.04 5.57
C VAL A 47 6.78 -33.93 5.05
N ASP A 48 7.76 -34.18 5.90
CA ASP A 48 8.89 -35.07 5.64
C ASP A 48 8.72 -36.41 6.36
N LEU A 49 9.14 -37.49 5.70
CA LEU A 49 9.32 -38.79 6.32
C LEU A 49 10.82 -38.97 6.63
N PRO A 50 11.30 -38.65 7.85
CA PRO A 50 12.75 -38.49 8.14
C PRO A 50 13.57 -39.77 7.90
N ASN A 51 12.93 -40.94 8.00
CA ASN A 51 13.55 -42.24 7.78
C ASN A 51 13.64 -42.64 6.29
N VAL A 52 13.16 -41.81 5.35
CA VAL A 52 13.20 -42.07 3.90
C VAL A 52 13.65 -40.80 3.16
N ILE A 53 14.92 -40.79 2.75
CA ILE A 53 15.54 -39.64 2.06
C ILE A 53 14.74 -39.28 0.79
N GLY A 54 14.41 -38.00 0.65
CA GLY A 54 13.65 -37.46 -0.50
C GLY A 54 12.14 -37.72 -0.47
N MET A 55 11.61 -38.40 0.57
CA MET A 55 10.18 -38.59 0.74
C MET A 55 9.54 -37.42 1.49
N THR A 56 9.38 -36.32 0.76
CA THR A 56 8.73 -35.09 1.18
C THR A 56 7.45 -34.88 0.38
N THR A 57 6.38 -34.42 1.03
CA THR A 57 5.19 -33.91 0.36
C THR A 57 4.85 -32.52 0.88
N SER A 58 4.15 -31.72 0.07
CA SER A 58 3.75 -30.37 0.47
C SER A 58 2.39 -29.99 -0.09
N LYS A 59 1.72 -29.06 0.57
CA LYS A 59 0.45 -28.49 0.12
C LYS A 59 0.38 -27.01 0.44
N ASP A 60 0.05 -26.23 -0.58
CA ASP A 60 -0.20 -24.81 -0.46
C ASP A 60 -1.61 -24.54 0.07
N ILE A 61 -1.69 -23.58 1.00
CA ILE A 61 -2.88 -23.19 1.74
C ILE A 61 -2.95 -21.67 1.66
N SER A 62 -3.93 -21.14 0.94
CA SER A 62 -4.21 -19.70 0.90
C SER A 62 -5.03 -19.32 2.14
N ILE A 63 -4.48 -18.42 2.94
CA ILE A 63 -5.17 -17.83 4.10
C ILE A 63 -5.63 -16.43 3.69
N ALA A 64 -6.93 -16.14 3.87
CA ALA A 64 -7.52 -14.85 3.62
C ALA A 64 -8.19 -14.32 4.90
N VAL A 65 -7.83 -13.11 5.30
CA VAL A 65 -8.46 -12.42 6.44
C VAL A 65 -9.60 -11.56 5.91
N GLN A 66 -10.84 -11.84 6.35
CA GLN A 66 -12.04 -11.15 5.86
C GLN A 66 -12.31 -9.87 6.66
N GLY A 67 -12.71 -8.79 5.97
CA GLY A 67 -13.09 -7.54 6.63
C GLY A 67 -13.24 -6.36 5.67
N SER A 68 -13.46 -5.18 6.25
CA SER A 68 -13.59 -3.90 5.55
C SER A 68 -12.29 -3.47 4.87
N PRO A 69 -12.33 -2.75 3.73
CA PRO A 69 -11.11 -2.32 3.05
C PRO A 69 -10.27 -1.37 3.91
N GLN A 70 -8.97 -1.33 3.66
CA GLN A 70 -8.04 -0.36 4.23
C GLN A 70 -7.28 0.32 3.08
N ALA A 71 -7.76 1.48 2.65
CA ALA A 71 -7.14 2.29 1.63
C ALA A 71 -6.11 3.27 2.22
N SER A 72 -4.99 3.42 1.52
CA SER A 72 -3.89 4.33 1.85
C SER A 72 -3.27 4.88 0.56
N VAL A 73 -2.63 6.04 0.63
CA VAL A 73 -1.98 6.69 -0.52
C VAL A 73 -0.52 7.00 -0.21
N THR A 74 0.35 6.95 -1.21
CA THR A 74 1.80 7.19 -1.03
C THR A 74 2.08 8.63 -0.56
N SER A 75 1.32 9.60 -1.09
CA SER A 75 1.45 11.02 -0.75
C SER A 75 0.08 11.61 -0.47
N GLN A 76 -0.12 12.17 0.73
CA GLN A 76 -1.36 12.86 1.12
C GLN A 76 -1.47 14.28 0.52
N VAL A 77 -0.36 14.84 0.03
CA VAL A 77 -0.26 16.17 -0.57
C VAL A 77 0.63 16.07 -1.80
N MET A 78 0.23 16.73 -2.89
CA MET A 78 1.03 16.88 -4.11
C MET A 78 1.03 18.35 -4.54
N GLU A 79 2.22 18.92 -4.74
CA GLU A 79 2.39 20.25 -5.32
C GLU A 79 2.39 20.16 -6.84
N VAL A 80 1.52 20.95 -7.49
CA VAL A 80 1.22 20.86 -8.94
C VAL A 80 1.16 22.23 -9.61
N GLN A 81 1.43 22.26 -10.91
CA GLN A 81 1.25 23.40 -11.81
C GLN A 81 0.17 23.10 -12.87
N ASP A 82 -0.24 24.14 -13.60
CA ASP A 82 -1.32 24.07 -14.58
C ASP A 82 -0.84 23.33 -15.84
N GLY A 83 -1.46 22.19 -16.14
CA GLY A 83 -1.05 21.27 -17.20
C GLY A 83 -0.09 20.17 -16.76
N ASP A 84 0.27 20.07 -15.47
CA ASP A 84 1.13 18.99 -14.98
C ASP A 84 0.46 17.62 -15.18
N THR A 85 1.24 16.64 -15.65
CA THR A 85 0.84 15.23 -15.62
C THR A 85 1.34 14.60 -14.33
N VAL A 86 0.42 14.16 -13.47
CA VAL A 86 0.75 13.52 -12.19
C VAL A 86 0.32 12.05 -12.20
N THR A 87 1.15 11.20 -11.60
CA THR A 87 0.82 9.79 -11.32
C THR A 87 0.81 9.59 -9.81
N THR A 88 -0.24 8.96 -9.29
CA THR A 88 -0.40 8.68 -7.88
C THR A 88 -0.97 7.29 -7.63
N ASN A 89 -0.71 6.76 -6.44
CA ASN A 89 -0.99 5.37 -6.09
C ASN A 89 -1.80 5.26 -4.80
N CYS A 90 -2.80 4.38 -4.83
CA CYS A 90 -3.62 3.98 -3.69
C CYS A 90 -3.43 2.49 -3.44
N THR A 91 -2.84 2.15 -2.29
CA THR A 91 -2.69 0.77 -1.80
C THR A 91 -3.91 0.42 -0.94
N VAL A 92 -4.54 -0.71 -1.24
CA VAL A 92 -5.78 -1.19 -0.62
C VAL A 92 -5.64 -2.64 -0.20
N PHE A 93 -5.79 -2.88 1.11
CA PHE A 93 -6.00 -4.22 1.65
C PHE A 93 -7.48 -4.51 1.85
N GLY A 94 -7.89 -5.77 1.80
CA GLY A 94 -9.25 -6.20 2.15
C GLY A 94 -9.67 -7.49 1.48
N TYR A 95 -10.54 -8.26 2.13
CA TYR A 95 -11.16 -9.45 1.53
C TYR A 95 -12.64 -9.57 1.90
N PRO A 96 -13.56 -9.86 0.95
CA PRO A 96 -13.35 -10.02 -0.49
C PRO A 96 -12.72 -8.80 -1.17
N GLN A 97 -12.04 -9.07 -2.29
CA GLN A 97 -11.27 -8.11 -3.08
C GLN A 97 -12.05 -6.80 -3.31
N PRO A 98 -11.59 -5.66 -2.77
CA PRO A 98 -12.27 -4.39 -2.95
C PRO A 98 -12.25 -3.94 -4.41
N GLN A 99 -13.33 -3.29 -4.83
CA GLN A 99 -13.34 -2.46 -6.03
C GLN A 99 -12.80 -1.08 -5.67
N VAL A 100 -11.95 -0.50 -6.53
CA VAL A 100 -11.40 0.85 -6.33
C VAL A 100 -11.87 1.78 -7.44
N THR A 101 -12.38 2.93 -7.02
CA THR A 101 -12.79 4.02 -7.91
C THR A 101 -12.14 5.32 -7.45
N TRP A 102 -11.63 6.10 -8.39
CA TRP A 102 -11.04 7.41 -8.13
C TRP A 102 -12.06 8.52 -8.37
N TYR A 103 -12.03 9.55 -7.54
CA TYR A 103 -12.89 10.73 -7.68
C TYR A 103 -12.09 12.01 -7.48
N ILE A 104 -12.42 13.05 -8.25
CA ILE A 104 -12.04 14.43 -7.94
C ILE A 104 -13.30 15.13 -7.45
N ASN A 105 -13.27 15.59 -6.20
CA ASN A 105 -14.47 15.89 -5.42
C ASN A 105 -15.45 14.70 -5.45
N ASP A 106 -16.60 14.81 -6.12
CA ASP A 106 -17.60 13.73 -6.27
C ASP A 106 -17.76 13.24 -7.73
N THR A 107 -16.91 13.71 -8.63
CA THR A 107 -16.88 13.27 -10.03
C THR A 107 -15.91 12.11 -10.19
N GLU A 108 -16.39 10.98 -10.70
CA GLU A 108 -15.59 9.79 -10.99
C GLU A 108 -14.56 10.05 -12.09
N VAL A 109 -13.32 9.59 -11.89
CA VAL A 109 -12.24 9.66 -12.88
C VAL A 109 -12.25 8.38 -13.71
N THR A 110 -12.38 8.51 -15.03
CA THR A 110 -12.64 7.38 -15.93
C THR A 110 -11.45 6.43 -16.12
N SER A 111 -11.77 5.15 -16.34
CA SER A 111 -10.86 4.00 -16.26
C SER A 111 -9.70 3.97 -17.25
N GLN A 112 -9.67 4.82 -18.28
CA GLN A 112 -8.55 4.89 -19.24
C GLN A 112 -7.25 5.42 -18.62
N ALA A 113 -7.37 6.13 -17.49
CA ALA A 113 -6.27 6.70 -16.71
C ALA A 113 -5.88 5.86 -15.49
N VAL A 114 -6.57 4.74 -15.24
CA VAL A 114 -6.46 3.94 -14.01
C VAL A 114 -5.93 2.54 -14.32
N LEU A 115 -4.86 2.13 -13.63
CA LEU A 115 -4.30 0.78 -13.71
C LEU A 115 -4.48 0.07 -12.35
N HIS A 116 -4.96 -1.17 -12.39
CA HIS A 116 -5.12 -2.02 -11.21
C HIS A 116 -4.12 -3.17 -11.24
N TYR A 117 -3.33 -3.28 -10.17
CA TYR A 117 -2.40 -4.38 -9.93
C TYR A 117 -2.76 -5.06 -8.62
N ILE A 118 -2.94 -6.38 -8.63
CA ILE A 118 -3.22 -7.18 -7.43
C ILE A 118 -2.07 -8.15 -7.22
N LYS A 119 -1.52 -8.15 -6.01
CA LYS A 119 -0.51 -9.12 -5.57
C LYS A 119 -0.86 -9.58 -4.16
N ASP A 120 -0.93 -10.90 -3.97
CA ASP A 120 -1.27 -11.52 -2.69
C ASP A 120 -2.62 -11.02 -2.16
N ASN A 121 -2.65 -10.23 -1.08
CA ASN A 121 -3.85 -9.60 -0.51
C ASN A 121 -3.85 -8.06 -0.63
N GLU A 122 -2.95 -7.51 -1.47
CA GLU A 122 -2.78 -6.08 -1.71
C GLU A 122 -3.21 -5.71 -3.15
N LEU A 123 -4.13 -4.76 -3.26
CA LEU A 123 -4.45 -4.10 -4.53
C LEU A 123 -3.79 -2.73 -4.56
N LYS A 124 -3.01 -2.47 -5.61
CA LYS A 124 -2.52 -1.14 -5.97
C LYS A 124 -3.36 -0.59 -7.12
N SER A 125 -3.91 0.60 -6.93
CA SER A 125 -4.57 1.37 -7.96
C SER A 125 -3.70 2.57 -8.28
N GLU A 126 -3.21 2.64 -9.51
CA GLU A 126 -2.45 3.77 -10.04
C GLU A 126 -3.38 4.65 -10.87
N LEU A 127 -3.35 5.95 -10.65
CA LEU A 127 -4.06 6.96 -11.44
C LEU A 127 -3.04 7.94 -12.03
N THR A 128 -3.10 8.12 -13.36
CA THR A 128 -2.33 9.18 -14.05
C THR A 128 -3.29 10.19 -14.67
N LEU A 129 -3.17 11.47 -14.31
CA LEU A 129 -4.04 12.53 -14.83
C LEU A 129 -3.25 13.79 -15.20
N ILE A 130 -3.82 14.60 -16.11
CA ILE A 130 -3.41 15.99 -16.31
C ILE A 130 -4.19 16.87 -15.35
N VAL A 131 -3.49 17.70 -14.58
CA VAL A 131 -4.05 18.59 -13.57
C VAL A 131 -4.16 20.00 -14.14
N TYR A 132 -5.32 20.62 -13.95
CA TYR A 132 -5.60 22.01 -14.37
C TYR A 132 -5.98 22.87 -13.18
N LYS A 133 -5.84 24.20 -13.29
CA LYS A 133 -6.16 25.16 -12.19
C LYS A 133 -7.52 24.96 -11.54
N ASN A 134 -8.54 24.52 -12.27
CA ASN A 134 -9.87 24.32 -11.72
C ASN A 134 -9.94 23.19 -10.67
N VAL A 135 -9.00 22.23 -10.67
CA VAL A 135 -8.93 21.14 -9.68
C VAL A 135 -7.94 21.39 -8.54
N PHE A 136 -7.27 22.56 -8.51
CA PHE A 136 -6.47 22.96 -7.35
C PHE A 136 -7.39 23.20 -6.14
N ASN A 137 -6.95 22.81 -4.94
CA ASN A 137 -7.76 22.80 -3.71
C ASN A 137 -9.00 21.89 -3.75
N GLN A 138 -9.17 21.04 -4.77
CA GLN A 138 -10.14 19.95 -4.76
C GLN A 138 -9.53 18.70 -4.11
N SER A 139 -10.37 17.84 -3.51
CA SER A 139 -9.89 16.57 -2.96
C SER A 139 -9.90 15.48 -4.02
N LEU A 140 -8.72 14.99 -4.41
CA LEU A 140 -8.59 13.72 -5.10
C LEU A 140 -8.74 12.61 -4.06
N LYS A 141 -9.63 11.63 -4.28
CA LYS A 141 -9.87 10.53 -3.34
C LYS A 141 -9.94 9.19 -4.07
N CYS A 142 -9.27 8.17 -3.54
CA CYS A 142 -9.55 6.79 -3.90
C CYS A 142 -10.57 6.20 -2.91
N VAL A 143 -11.61 5.59 -3.44
CA VAL A 143 -12.69 4.94 -2.69
C VAL A 143 -12.60 3.44 -2.95
N ALA A 144 -12.34 2.67 -1.90
CA ALA A 144 -12.31 1.21 -1.94
C ALA A 144 -13.59 0.65 -1.30
N LEU A 145 -14.33 -0.18 -2.04
CA LEU A 145 -15.59 -0.78 -1.59
C LEU A 145 -15.49 -2.31 -1.59
N ASN A 146 -15.92 -2.95 -0.50
CA ASN A 146 -16.28 -4.37 -0.52
C ASN A 146 -17.59 -4.61 0.25
N ARG A 147 -18.00 -5.88 0.35
CA ARG A 147 -19.26 -6.29 1.02
C ARG A 147 -19.38 -5.96 2.51
N PHE A 148 -18.28 -5.53 3.16
CA PHE A 148 -18.27 -5.21 4.59
C PHE A 148 -18.34 -3.69 4.83
N ASN A 149 -17.57 -2.89 4.09
CA ASN A 149 -17.63 -1.43 4.19
C ASN A 149 -16.92 -0.73 3.01
N ILE A 150 -16.91 0.61 3.07
CA ILE A 150 -16.10 1.51 2.26
C ILE A 150 -14.87 1.96 3.06
N SER A 151 -13.75 2.18 2.37
CA SER A 151 -12.56 2.89 2.85
C SER A 151 -12.21 3.99 1.86
N THR A 152 -11.74 5.14 2.34
CA THR A 152 -11.41 6.29 1.48
C THR A 152 -10.10 6.89 1.91
N ALA A 153 -9.17 7.06 0.99
CA ALA A 153 -7.93 7.81 1.21
C ALA A 153 -7.89 9.05 0.30
N TYR A 154 -7.34 10.13 0.83
CA TYR A 154 -7.43 11.48 0.27
C TYR A 154 -6.04 12.02 -0.10
N ILE A 155 -6.00 12.77 -1.19
CA ILE A 155 -4.82 13.48 -1.70
C ILE A 155 -5.22 14.94 -1.95
N GLN A 156 -4.47 15.87 -1.36
CA GLN A 156 -4.63 17.30 -1.57
C GLN A 156 -3.76 17.75 -2.74
N LEU A 157 -4.36 18.46 -3.71
CA LEU A 157 -3.65 19.09 -4.82
C LEU A 157 -3.44 20.57 -4.51
N LEU A 158 -2.18 20.94 -4.23
CA LEU A 158 -1.79 22.32 -3.89
C LEU A 158 -1.08 22.97 -5.07
N GLU A 159 -1.38 24.23 -5.35
CA GLU A 159 -0.64 25.00 -6.37
C GLU A 159 0.80 25.20 -5.92
N LYS A 160 1.76 24.76 -6.74
CA LYS A 160 3.19 24.87 -6.44
C LYS A 160 3.61 26.33 -6.43
N SER A 161 3.95 26.84 -5.25
CA SER A 161 4.40 28.23 -5.11
C SER A 161 5.61 28.53 -6.00
N MET A 162 5.51 29.56 -6.83
CA MET A 162 6.67 30.07 -7.57
C MET A 162 7.58 30.84 -6.61
N THR A 163 8.55 30.17 -6.01
CA THR A 163 9.71 30.84 -5.43
C THR A 163 10.47 31.53 -6.55
N THR A 164 10.25 32.83 -6.74
CA THR A 164 11.07 33.64 -7.64
C THR A 164 12.52 33.53 -7.20
N PRO A 165 13.46 33.11 -8.07
CA PRO A 165 14.87 33.17 -7.72
C PRO A 165 15.21 34.65 -7.52
N PHE A 166 15.70 35.01 -6.33
CA PHE A 166 16.19 36.35 -6.05
C PHE A 166 17.35 36.65 -7.00
N SER A 167 17.05 37.38 -8.08
CA SER A 167 18.05 37.93 -8.99
C SER A 167 18.77 39.06 -8.27
N VAL A 168 19.83 38.71 -7.54
CA VAL A 168 20.82 39.69 -7.06
C VAL A 168 21.51 40.27 -8.29
N THR A 169 20.95 41.33 -8.85
CA THR A 169 21.59 42.12 -9.90
C THR A 169 22.82 42.77 -9.31
N SER A 170 23.99 42.22 -9.60
CA SER A 170 25.29 42.68 -9.13
C SER A 170 25.73 43.97 -9.85
N SER A 171 24.95 45.04 -9.71
CA SER A 171 25.31 46.38 -10.15
C SER A 171 25.89 47.19 -8.99
N GLY A 172 27.16 46.89 -8.65
CA GLY A 172 28.02 47.80 -7.90
C GLY A 172 28.10 47.59 -6.37
N MET A 173 29.30 47.16 -5.96
CA MET A 173 29.91 47.33 -4.62
C MET A 173 29.40 46.43 -3.48
N TYR A 174 30.37 45.69 -2.90
CA TYR A 174 30.45 45.29 -1.49
C TYR A 174 29.95 46.44 -0.60
N TRP A 175 29.18 46.29 0.48
CA TRP A 175 29.26 45.34 1.61
C TRP A 175 27.89 45.26 2.33
N ALA A 176 27.58 44.34 3.24
CA ALA A 176 28.21 43.10 3.72
C ALA A 176 27.12 42.20 4.38
N ALA A 177 27.49 40.98 4.80
CA ALA A 177 26.55 40.03 5.39
C ALA A 177 26.00 40.46 6.77
N ARG A 178 24.68 40.36 6.94
CA ARG A 178 24.01 40.16 8.24
C ARG A 178 22.79 39.26 8.08
N GLU A 179 22.96 37.99 8.44
CA GLU A 179 21.83 37.14 8.80
C GLU A 179 21.20 37.69 10.08
N ILE A 180 19.92 38.05 10.02
CA ILE A 180 19.09 38.32 11.21
C ILE A 180 17.75 37.64 10.98
N CYS A 181 17.70 36.33 11.22
CA CYS A 181 16.44 35.64 11.49
C CYS A 181 16.11 35.80 12.98
N MET A 182 15.25 36.77 13.33
CA MET A 182 14.62 36.79 14.65
C MET A 182 13.40 35.88 14.64
N VAL A 183 13.38 34.88 15.53
CA VAL A 183 12.17 34.12 15.86
C VAL A 183 11.66 34.57 17.22
N GLN A 184 10.66 35.44 17.23
CA GLN A 184 9.81 35.78 18.37
C GLN A 184 8.41 36.16 17.83
N SER A 185 7.28 35.86 18.47
CA SER A 185 7.07 35.27 19.80
C SER A 185 5.78 34.43 19.84
N LYS A 186 5.68 33.56 20.86
CA LYS A 186 4.39 32.99 21.31
C LYS A 186 3.44 34.11 21.78
N ILE A 187 2.14 33.84 21.62
CA ILE A 187 1.17 33.94 22.71
C ILE A 187 0.63 32.53 22.90
#